data_AF-A0A2M6X4F8-F1
#
_entry.id   AF-A0A2M6X4F8-F1
#
_cell.length_a   1.000
_cell.length_b   1.000
_cell.length_c   1.000
_cell.angle_alpha   90.00
_cell.angle_beta   90.00
_cell.angle_gamma   90.00
#
_symmetry.space_group_name_H-M   'P 1'
#
loop_
_entity.id
_entity.type
_entity.pdbx_description
1 polymer ?
#
loop_
_entity_poly.entity_id
_entity_poly.type
_entity_poly.pdbx_seq_one_letter_code
_entity_poly.pdbx_strand_id
1 'polypeptide(L)'
;MFEKSKNQFYCYKSAFFSTLSLALLLAFLTAPFVLADGDEARPSASQKVVNTSDHLQTVTVGPNDDFAPVELFTQHTGVLNEFFSELAAQDTSGVIDTILANDVRRTFFNLQYLSDLCTSLDKRLFRELKQEFKEVEDAIGRVALNNDLILNVDQFPLAEYRPAMKLYLVSQRDQKARELLEVLLRYDYVSENRSARSRVMRVQEKFSQMDTKLTRVSSWRGRESSARAFFKSKILEEIKDLDGDIKDRVFDSDAIEEGLHKLRRSLRGLLIRMVALNGMVQRNDNAQLSPKISRWFGKLQASSSASLFDSKYIRLDETKVKEPIVLPGPHMAILAEIVRLIGDQKDVAEVEIELFEAYSEVRRNQRVPGPTANDLDLGRQHQITDHRAIANEYMDQLNSTKVIEALGEAIR
;
A
#
# COMPACT_ATOMS: atom_id res chain seq x y z
N MET A 1 -29.00 -17.52 -38.89
CA MET A 1 -28.95 -16.24 -39.63
C MET A 1 -29.78 -15.24 -38.86
N PHE A 2 -29.28 -14.02 -38.69
CA PHE A 2 -29.81 -12.87 -37.91
C PHE A 2 -29.19 -12.62 -36.53
N GLU A 3 -28.02 -11.98 -36.59
CA GLU A 3 -27.67 -10.83 -35.75
C GLU A 3 -28.73 -9.73 -35.85
N LYS A 4 -29.06 -9.07 -34.73
CA LYS A 4 -28.91 -7.60 -34.56
C LYS A 4 -29.34 -7.09 -33.18
N SER A 5 -28.46 -6.25 -32.64
CA SER A 5 -28.66 -5.06 -31.82
C SER A 5 -29.35 -5.14 -30.45
N LYS A 6 -28.53 -4.99 -29.39
CA LYS A 6 -28.88 -4.21 -28.21
C LYS A 6 -27.72 -3.28 -27.85
N ASN A 7 -27.76 -2.08 -28.41
CA ASN A 7 -26.99 -0.91 -27.96
C ASN A 7 -28.03 0.19 -27.71
N GLN A 8 -28.25 0.56 -26.45
CA GLN A 8 -28.77 1.86 -26.01
C GLN A 8 -29.02 1.77 -24.50
N PHE A 9 -28.15 2.41 -23.71
CA PHE A 9 -28.48 3.15 -22.49
C PHE A 9 -27.17 3.64 -21.88
N TYR A 10 -26.70 4.83 -22.25
CA TYR A 10 -25.93 5.75 -21.41
C TYR A 10 -25.84 7.09 -22.16
N CYS A 11 -26.73 8.02 -21.83
CA CYS A 11 -26.59 9.44 -22.15
C CYS A 11 -27.21 10.27 -21.02
N TYR A 12 -26.60 11.43 -20.77
CA TYR A 12 -26.91 12.46 -19.78
C TYR A 12 -26.22 12.35 -18.42
N LYS A 13 -24.96 12.81 -18.38
CA LYS A 13 -24.44 13.78 -17.38
C LYS A 13 -22.99 14.20 -17.73
N SER A 14 -22.80 15.04 -18.75
CA SER A 14 -21.50 15.71 -18.96
C SER A 14 -21.62 17.01 -19.78
N ALA A 15 -22.27 18.03 -19.23
CA ALA A 15 -22.34 19.34 -19.90
C ALA A 15 -22.15 20.54 -18.97
N PHE A 16 -21.54 20.37 -17.79
CA PHE A 16 -21.35 21.50 -16.85
C PHE A 16 -19.90 21.72 -16.34
N PHE A 17 -18.91 20.98 -16.84
CA PHE A 17 -17.51 21.09 -16.37
C PHE A 17 -16.48 21.48 -17.45
N SER A 18 -16.88 21.80 -18.68
CA SER A 18 -15.93 21.90 -19.80
C SER A 18 -15.27 23.27 -20.01
N THR A 19 -15.67 24.34 -19.31
CA THR A 19 -15.12 25.69 -19.55
C THR A 19 -14.14 26.17 -18.47
N LEU A 20 -14.29 25.73 -17.22
CA LEU A 20 -13.40 26.16 -16.13
C LEU A 20 -12.09 25.34 -16.09
N SER A 21 -12.14 24.04 -16.40
CA SER A 21 -10.94 23.19 -16.45
C SER A 21 -10.02 23.51 -17.64
N LEU A 22 -10.56 24.04 -18.74
CA LEU A 22 -9.76 24.39 -19.93
C LEU A 22 -8.99 25.72 -19.75
N ALA A 23 -9.57 26.67 -19.00
CA ALA A 23 -8.92 27.95 -18.69
C ALA A 23 -7.74 27.79 -17.72
N LEU A 24 -7.82 26.85 -16.77
CA LEU A 24 -6.69 26.51 -15.89
C LEU A 24 -5.57 25.77 -16.66
N LEU A 25 -5.91 24.85 -17.56
CA LEU A 25 -4.91 24.11 -18.34
C LEU A 25 -4.05 25.06 -19.21
N LEU A 26 -4.62 26.15 -19.71
CA LEU A 26 -3.94 27.18 -20.50
C LEU A 26 -3.06 28.10 -19.65
N ALA A 27 -3.43 28.39 -18.39
CA ALA A 27 -2.60 29.20 -17.49
C ALA A 27 -1.31 28.48 -17.05
N PHE A 28 -1.32 27.15 -16.99
CA PHE A 28 -0.14 26.34 -16.63
C PHE A 28 0.84 26.09 -17.79
N LEU A 29 0.39 26.20 -19.05
CA LEU A 29 1.25 26.00 -20.23
C LEU A 29 2.09 27.24 -20.59
N THR A 30 1.81 28.41 -20.02
CA THR A 30 2.49 29.67 -20.37
C THR A 30 3.50 30.16 -19.34
N ALA A 31 3.75 29.42 -18.26
CA ALA A 31 4.81 29.77 -17.31
C ALA A 31 6.17 29.28 -17.85
N PRO A 32 7.11 30.16 -18.21
CA PRO A 32 8.45 29.73 -18.61
C PRO A 32 9.16 29.13 -17.41
N PHE A 33 9.44 27.82 -17.47
CA PHE A 33 10.35 27.16 -16.55
C PHE A 33 11.76 27.63 -16.91
N VAL A 34 12.31 28.54 -16.10
CA VAL A 34 13.70 28.98 -16.22
C VAL A 34 14.59 27.84 -15.75
N LEU A 35 15.22 27.14 -16.69
CA LEU A 35 16.37 26.28 -16.42
C LEU A 35 17.53 27.20 -16.04
N ALA A 36 17.85 27.25 -14.75
CA ALA A 36 19.09 27.85 -14.28
C ALA A 36 20.21 26.82 -14.43
N ASP A 37 21.10 27.05 -15.39
CA ASP A 37 22.45 26.46 -15.39
C ASP A 37 23.26 27.11 -14.28
N GLY A 38 23.92 26.30 -13.44
CA GLY A 38 24.82 26.78 -12.42
C GLY A 38 25.28 25.70 -11.45
N ASP A 39 26.53 25.28 -11.63
CA ASP A 39 27.33 24.48 -10.72
C ASP A 39 27.37 25.05 -9.28
N GLU A 40 27.67 24.13 -8.35
CA GLU A 40 28.10 24.31 -6.95
C GLU A 40 27.06 24.47 -5.81
N ALA A 41 27.43 23.79 -4.71
CA ALA A 41 26.90 23.79 -3.36
C ALA A 41 25.56 23.05 -3.10
N ARG A 42 25.67 21.80 -2.66
CA ARG A 42 24.65 21.12 -1.84
C ARG A 42 24.27 22.01 -0.64
N PRO A 43 23.02 22.45 -0.49
CA PRO A 43 22.54 22.91 0.80
C PRO A 43 22.18 21.67 1.63
N SER A 44 22.82 21.51 2.78
CA SER A 44 22.33 20.62 3.84
C SER A 44 21.05 21.24 4.41
N ALA A 45 19.92 20.99 3.76
CA ALA A 45 18.62 21.27 4.34
C ALA A 45 18.37 20.19 5.41
N SER A 46 18.42 20.59 6.68
CA SER A 46 17.89 19.82 7.79
C SER A 46 16.37 19.71 7.61
N GLN A 47 15.92 18.78 6.77
CA GLN A 47 14.54 18.32 6.78
C GLN A 47 14.30 17.62 8.11
N LYS A 48 13.46 18.24 8.94
CA LYS A 48 12.90 17.62 10.12
C LYS A 48 12.00 16.48 9.61
N VAL A 49 12.55 15.28 9.51
CA VAL A 49 11.77 14.07 9.30
C VAL A 49 10.79 14.00 10.45
N VAL A 50 9.49 14.17 10.16
CA VAL A 50 8.45 14.01 11.17
C VAL A 50 8.46 12.53 11.53
N ASN A 51 8.97 12.22 12.72
CA ASN A 51 8.93 10.86 13.23
C ASN A 51 7.48 10.57 13.66
N THR A 52 6.64 10.18 12.69
CA THR A 52 5.21 9.92 12.92
C THR A 52 4.94 8.78 13.92
N SER A 53 5.98 8.05 14.38
CA SER A 53 5.84 7.08 15.48
C SER A 53 5.62 7.72 16.84
N ASP A 54 6.06 8.96 17.06
CA ASP A 54 6.15 9.54 18.39
C ASP A 54 4.91 10.41 18.76
N HIS A 55 3.95 10.53 17.85
CA HIS A 55 2.81 11.45 17.97
C HIS A 55 1.42 10.80 17.95
N LEU A 56 1.34 9.47 18.08
CA LEU A 56 0.06 8.81 18.33
C LEU A 56 -0.57 9.33 19.63
N GLN A 57 -1.56 10.23 19.50
CA GLN A 57 -2.36 10.69 20.62
C GLN A 57 -2.91 9.48 21.36
N THR A 58 -2.64 9.45 22.66
CA THR A 58 -3.03 8.37 23.56
C THR A 58 -4.54 8.37 23.72
N VAL A 59 -5.24 7.58 22.90
CA VAL A 59 -6.63 7.21 23.19
C VAL A 59 -6.62 6.43 24.50
N THR A 60 -7.11 7.04 25.57
CA THR A 60 -7.30 6.37 26.86
C THR A 60 -8.54 5.49 26.76
N VAL A 61 -8.33 4.22 26.46
CA VAL A 61 -9.37 3.20 26.54
C VAL A 61 -9.61 2.87 28.02
N GLY A 62 -10.87 2.81 28.44
CA GLY A 62 -11.25 2.46 29.79
C GLY A 62 -10.77 1.04 30.15
N PRO A 63 -10.43 0.75 31.42
CA PRO A 63 -9.87 -0.53 31.85
C PRO A 63 -10.80 -1.75 31.69
N ASN A 64 -12.04 -1.56 31.24
CA ASN A 64 -13.08 -2.60 31.13
C ASN A 64 -13.69 -2.74 29.72
N ASP A 65 -13.25 -1.97 28.73
CA ASP A 65 -13.94 -1.91 27.44
C ASP A 65 -13.27 -2.82 26.39
N ASP A 66 -14.09 -3.68 25.78
CA ASP A 66 -13.77 -4.37 24.54
C ASP A 66 -13.43 -3.30 23.49
N PHE A 67 -12.17 -3.21 23.08
CA PHE A 67 -11.70 -2.22 22.12
C PHE A 67 -12.54 -2.27 20.84
N ALA A 68 -13.21 -1.17 20.52
CA ALA A 68 -14.17 -1.12 19.43
C ALA A 68 -13.44 -0.87 18.10
N PRO A 69 -13.92 -1.39 16.95
CA PRO A 69 -13.36 -1.03 15.64
C PRO A 69 -13.31 0.47 15.38
N VAL A 70 -14.25 1.21 15.97
CA VAL A 70 -14.29 2.68 15.94
C VAL A 70 -13.00 3.26 16.50
N GLU A 71 -12.45 2.70 17.56
CA GLU A 71 -11.20 3.16 18.17
C GLU A 71 -10.00 2.89 17.25
N LEU A 72 -9.95 1.73 16.58
CA LEU A 72 -8.93 1.43 15.58
C LEU A 72 -8.99 2.43 14.40
N PHE A 73 -10.20 2.70 13.90
CA PHE A 73 -10.41 3.72 12.88
C PHE A 73 -9.97 5.10 13.36
N THR A 74 -10.34 5.46 14.58
CA THR A 74 -9.99 6.75 15.21
C THR A 74 -8.47 6.90 15.33
N GLN A 75 -7.76 5.83 15.69
CA GLN A 75 -6.30 5.82 15.76
C GLN A 75 -5.66 6.11 14.39
N HIS A 76 -5.99 5.31 13.36
CA HIS A 76 -5.38 5.48 12.03
C HIS A 76 -5.82 6.79 11.35
N THR A 77 -7.08 7.20 11.54
CA THR A 77 -7.53 8.52 11.06
C THR A 77 -6.89 9.66 11.85
N GLY A 78 -6.58 9.48 13.14
CA GLY A 78 -5.86 10.47 13.94
C GLY A 78 -4.50 10.82 13.33
N VAL A 79 -3.74 9.79 12.92
CA VAL A 79 -2.46 9.95 12.20
C VAL A 79 -2.64 10.74 10.91
N LEU A 80 -3.66 10.40 10.11
CA LEU A 80 -3.95 11.17 8.89
C LEU A 80 -4.36 12.61 9.20
N ASN A 81 -5.11 12.85 10.27
CA ASN A 81 -5.59 14.18 10.60
C ASN A 81 -4.44 15.11 10.98
N GLU A 82 -3.53 14.63 11.82
CA GLU A 82 -2.31 15.37 12.18
C GLU A 82 -1.49 15.66 10.92
N PHE A 83 -1.19 14.63 10.14
CA PHE A 83 -0.42 14.74 8.90
C PHE A 83 -1.03 15.75 7.90
N PHE A 84 -2.33 15.64 7.59
CA PHE A 84 -2.98 16.54 6.65
C PHE A 84 -3.20 17.96 7.21
N SER A 85 -3.25 18.12 8.54
CA SER A 85 -3.29 19.45 9.16
C SER A 85 -1.96 20.20 8.98
N GLU A 86 -0.84 19.49 9.06
CA GLU A 86 0.49 20.06 8.77
C GLU A 86 0.66 20.39 7.28
N LEU A 87 0.15 19.52 6.40
CA LEU A 87 0.18 19.73 4.95
C LEU A 87 -0.59 20.97 4.49
N ALA A 88 -1.67 21.35 5.18
CA ALA A 88 -2.50 22.50 4.79
C ALA A 88 -1.73 23.85 4.77
N ALA A 89 -0.54 23.90 5.37
CA ALA A 89 0.33 25.06 5.35
C ALA A 89 1.22 25.17 4.09
N GLN A 90 1.41 24.07 3.35
CA GLN A 90 2.39 23.97 2.26
C GLN A 90 1.81 24.38 0.90
N ASP A 91 2.69 24.60 -0.08
CA ASP A 91 2.31 24.71 -1.49
C ASP A 91 2.10 23.31 -2.11
N THR A 92 1.53 23.26 -3.31
CA THR A 92 1.16 22.00 -3.98
C THR A 92 2.35 21.07 -4.23
N SER A 93 3.53 21.61 -4.53
CA SER A 93 4.72 20.78 -4.77
C SER A 93 5.20 20.16 -3.46
N GLY A 94 5.26 20.95 -2.39
CA GLY A 94 5.62 20.48 -1.05
C GLY A 94 4.68 19.41 -0.52
N VAL A 95 3.39 19.46 -0.88
CA VAL A 95 2.41 18.43 -0.47
C VAL A 95 2.79 17.04 -0.98
N ILE A 96 3.14 16.91 -2.27
CA ILE A 96 3.47 15.61 -2.86
C ILE A 96 4.75 15.06 -2.25
N ASP A 97 5.80 15.87 -2.17
CA ASP A 97 7.08 15.45 -1.58
C ASP A 97 6.92 15.05 -0.12
N THR A 98 6.12 15.79 0.66
CA THR A 98 5.82 15.45 2.05
C THR A 98 5.03 14.14 2.15
N ILE A 99 4.05 13.88 1.28
CA ILE A 99 3.33 12.59 1.26
C ILE A 99 4.29 11.43 0.99
N LEU A 100 5.22 11.58 0.06
CA LEU A 100 6.15 10.50 -0.31
C LEU A 100 7.24 10.29 0.75
N ALA A 101 7.62 11.34 1.48
CA ALA A 101 8.57 11.27 2.58
C ALA A 101 7.99 10.60 3.84
N ASN A 102 6.66 10.49 3.93
CA ASN A 102 5.97 9.92 5.09
C ASN A 102 5.29 8.59 4.73
N ASP A 103 5.19 7.64 5.68
CA ASP A 103 4.58 6.32 5.45
C ASP A 103 3.02 6.35 5.45
N VAL A 104 2.45 7.40 4.83
CA VAL A 104 1.00 7.67 4.80
C VAL A 104 0.28 6.58 3.99
N ARG A 105 0.95 6.05 2.97
CA ARG A 105 0.43 4.95 2.13
C ARG A 105 0.04 3.73 2.97
N ARG A 106 0.83 3.38 4.00
CA ARG A 106 0.53 2.27 4.91
C ARG A 106 -0.73 2.54 5.73
N THR A 107 -0.92 3.78 6.18
CA THR A 107 -2.13 4.17 6.94
C THR A 107 -3.39 4.02 6.09
N PHE A 108 -3.35 4.38 4.80
CA PHE A 108 -4.46 4.14 3.87
C PHE A 108 -4.74 2.64 3.66
N PHE A 109 -3.70 1.81 3.55
CA PHE A 109 -3.86 0.35 3.51
C PHE A 109 -4.56 -0.20 4.77
N ASN A 110 -4.15 0.26 5.96
CA ASN A 110 -4.78 -0.17 7.22
C ASN A 110 -6.26 0.22 7.25
N LEU A 111 -6.60 1.45 6.85
CA LEU A 111 -7.98 1.94 6.79
C LEU A 111 -8.83 1.20 5.75
N GLN A 112 -8.24 0.82 4.61
CA GLN A 112 -8.89 -0.02 3.61
C GLN A 112 -9.30 -1.38 4.21
N TYR A 113 -8.39 -2.02 4.95
CA TYR A 113 -8.68 -3.30 5.61
C TYR A 113 -9.72 -3.17 6.72
N LEU A 114 -9.60 -2.18 7.59
CA LEU A 114 -10.59 -1.95 8.65
C LEU A 114 -11.99 -1.70 8.05
N SER A 115 -12.06 -1.08 6.87
CA SER A 115 -13.32 -0.88 6.16
C SER A 115 -13.88 -2.20 5.64
N ASP A 116 -13.03 -3.08 5.11
CA ASP A 116 -13.45 -4.42 4.71
C ASP A 116 -14.02 -5.22 5.90
N LEU A 117 -13.32 -5.24 7.03
CA LEU A 117 -13.77 -5.90 8.26
C LEU A 117 -15.13 -5.39 8.75
N CYS A 118 -15.34 -4.08 8.68
CA CYS A 118 -16.55 -3.43 9.18
C CYS A 118 -17.69 -3.40 8.16
N THR A 119 -17.53 -4.00 6.98
CA THR A 119 -18.56 -4.00 5.93
C THR A 119 -19.87 -4.66 6.38
N SER A 120 -19.84 -5.54 7.37
CA SER A 120 -21.06 -6.13 7.97
C SER A 120 -21.90 -5.11 8.74
N LEU A 121 -21.33 -3.98 9.16
CA LEU A 121 -21.99 -2.97 10.00
C LEU A 121 -22.80 -1.97 9.17
N ASP A 122 -22.16 -1.44 8.13
CA ASP A 122 -22.78 -0.60 7.13
C ASP A 122 -22.12 -0.86 5.78
N LYS A 123 -22.70 -1.83 5.06
CA LYS A 123 -22.18 -2.31 3.78
C LYS A 123 -21.95 -1.18 2.78
N ARG A 124 -22.78 -0.14 2.79
CA ARG A 124 -22.65 0.96 1.83
C ARG A 124 -21.49 1.87 2.24
N LEU A 125 -21.52 2.37 3.46
CA LEU A 125 -20.50 3.31 3.96
C LEU A 125 -19.10 2.72 3.85
N PHE A 126 -18.91 1.48 4.33
CA PHE A 126 -17.59 0.88 4.38
C PHE A 126 -17.06 0.47 3.00
N ARG A 127 -17.93 0.17 2.03
CA ARG A 127 -17.50 0.00 0.64
C ARG A 127 -17.04 1.31 0.02
N GLU A 128 -17.76 2.40 0.27
CA GLU A 128 -17.37 3.74 -0.19
C GLU A 128 -16.02 4.14 0.41
N LEU A 129 -15.83 3.97 1.73
CA LEU A 129 -14.55 4.25 2.41
C LEU A 129 -13.42 3.35 1.92
N LYS A 130 -13.65 2.04 1.78
CA LYS A 130 -12.64 1.10 1.25
C LYS A 130 -12.16 1.54 -0.14
N GLN A 131 -13.08 1.94 -1.01
CA GLN A 131 -12.76 2.39 -2.36
C GLN A 131 -11.97 3.71 -2.33
N GLU A 132 -12.39 4.68 -1.50
CA GLU A 132 -11.67 5.94 -1.30
C GLU A 132 -10.24 5.72 -0.82
N PHE A 133 -10.04 4.94 0.24
CA PHE A 133 -8.71 4.66 0.76
C PHE A 133 -7.83 3.93 -0.26
N LYS A 134 -8.42 3.02 -1.05
CA LYS A 134 -7.72 2.35 -2.14
C LYS A 134 -7.29 3.32 -3.24
N GLU A 135 -8.16 4.22 -3.68
CA GLU A 135 -7.85 5.18 -4.74
C GLU A 135 -6.69 6.10 -4.34
N VAL A 136 -6.68 6.58 -3.10
CA VAL A 136 -5.59 7.41 -2.57
C VAL A 136 -4.30 6.58 -2.47
N GLU A 137 -4.35 5.38 -1.90
CA GLU A 137 -3.20 4.48 -1.77
C GLU A 137 -2.57 4.15 -3.12
N ASP A 138 -3.37 3.74 -4.10
CA ASP A 138 -2.92 3.41 -5.45
C ASP A 138 -2.28 4.65 -6.11
N ALA A 139 -2.85 5.84 -5.91
CA ALA A 139 -2.31 7.09 -6.46
C ALA A 139 -0.94 7.44 -5.87
N ILE A 140 -0.76 7.30 -4.55
CA ILE A 140 0.55 7.47 -3.90
C ILE A 140 1.56 6.47 -4.48
N GLY A 141 1.15 5.21 -4.63
CA GLY A 141 1.98 4.13 -5.18
C GLY A 141 2.50 4.43 -6.59
N ARG A 142 1.67 5.01 -7.47
CA ARG A 142 2.07 5.36 -8.85
C ARG A 142 3.13 6.47 -8.91
N VAL A 143 3.04 7.46 -8.02
CA VAL A 143 4.05 8.54 -7.95
C VAL A 143 5.36 7.99 -7.40
N ALA A 144 5.31 7.18 -6.34
CA ALA A 144 6.48 6.53 -5.75
C ALA A 144 7.23 5.66 -6.78
N LEU A 145 6.50 4.84 -7.55
CA LEU A 145 7.09 4.03 -8.62
C LEU A 145 7.85 4.89 -9.63
N ASN A 146 7.28 6.01 -10.08
CA ASN A 146 7.96 6.88 -11.04
C ASN A 146 9.24 7.53 -10.45
N ASN A 147 9.24 7.88 -9.17
CA ASN A 147 10.46 8.33 -8.50
C ASN A 147 11.55 7.25 -8.52
N ASP A 148 11.18 6.01 -8.22
CA ASP A 148 12.11 4.88 -8.27
C ASP A 148 12.64 4.66 -9.68
N LEU A 149 11.80 4.74 -10.72
CA LEU A 149 12.23 4.63 -12.12
C LEU A 149 13.23 5.74 -12.51
N ILE A 150 12.99 6.98 -12.08
CA ILE A 150 13.90 8.11 -12.35
C ILE A 150 15.28 7.88 -11.71
N LEU A 151 15.33 7.28 -10.52
CA LEU A 151 16.58 6.96 -9.83
C LEU A 151 17.33 5.78 -10.49
N ASN A 152 16.60 4.86 -11.11
CA ASN A 152 17.17 3.67 -11.75
C ASN A 152 17.47 3.84 -13.24
N VAL A 153 17.08 4.96 -13.87
CA VAL A 153 17.31 5.20 -15.31
C VAL A 153 18.79 5.10 -15.72
N ASP A 154 19.71 5.42 -14.80
CA ASP A 154 21.15 5.38 -15.06
C ASP A 154 21.70 3.95 -15.20
N GLN A 155 20.93 2.95 -14.74
CA GLN A 155 21.24 1.53 -14.90
C GLN A 155 20.83 0.99 -16.27
N PHE A 156 20.04 1.73 -17.04
CA PHE A 156 19.61 1.31 -18.37
C PHE A 156 20.80 1.16 -19.34
N PRO A 157 20.91 0.07 -20.13
CA PRO A 157 22.13 -0.24 -20.87
C PRO A 157 22.48 0.77 -21.98
N LEU A 158 21.50 1.46 -22.56
CA LEU A 158 21.74 2.43 -23.64
C LEU A 158 21.90 3.86 -23.11
N ALA A 159 23.16 4.25 -22.87
CA ALA A 159 23.52 5.52 -22.24
C ALA A 159 22.98 6.75 -22.99
N GLU A 160 22.94 6.70 -24.32
CA GLU A 160 22.50 7.80 -25.17
C GLU A 160 20.99 8.10 -25.05
N TYR A 161 20.18 7.13 -24.59
CA TYR A 161 18.73 7.34 -24.38
C TYR A 161 18.39 7.78 -22.96
N ARG A 162 19.27 7.59 -21.97
CA ARG A 162 19.00 7.89 -20.56
C ARG A 162 18.53 9.33 -20.32
N PRO A 163 19.13 10.39 -20.91
CA PRO A 163 18.65 11.76 -20.68
C PRO A 163 17.21 11.96 -21.15
N ALA A 164 16.85 11.43 -22.32
CA ALA A 164 15.51 11.56 -22.86
C ALA A 164 14.49 10.71 -22.09
N MET A 165 14.88 9.50 -21.66
CA MET A 165 14.08 8.66 -20.77
C MET A 165 13.83 9.35 -19.43
N LYS A 166 14.85 9.99 -18.85
CA LYS A 166 14.72 10.74 -17.60
C LYS A 166 13.70 11.88 -17.74
N LEU A 167 13.76 12.64 -18.83
CA LEU A 167 12.76 13.69 -19.12
C LEU A 167 11.35 13.11 -19.28
N TYR A 168 11.21 11.98 -19.98
CA TYR A 168 9.93 11.28 -20.13
C TYR A 168 9.37 10.83 -18.77
N LEU A 169 10.18 10.16 -17.96
CA LEU A 169 9.78 9.66 -16.63
C LEU A 169 9.44 10.79 -15.67
N VAL A 170 10.17 11.92 -15.71
CA VAL A 170 9.82 13.14 -14.95
C VAL A 170 8.44 13.66 -15.39
N SER A 171 8.16 13.70 -16.70
CA SER A 171 6.85 14.10 -17.20
C SER A 171 5.73 13.17 -16.73
N GLN A 172 5.96 11.85 -16.74
CA GLN A 172 5.03 10.85 -16.22
C GLN A 172 4.80 11.01 -14.72
N ARG A 173 5.87 11.16 -13.91
CA ARG A 173 5.79 11.46 -12.49
C ARG A 173 4.92 12.68 -12.23
N ASP A 174 5.14 13.79 -12.96
CA ASP A 174 4.39 15.02 -12.77
C ASP A 174 2.91 14.86 -13.13
N GLN A 175 2.61 14.07 -14.15
CA GLN A 175 1.22 13.68 -14.45
C GLN A 175 0.61 12.88 -13.30
N LYS A 176 1.31 11.87 -12.77
CA LYS A 176 0.83 11.07 -11.64
C LYS A 176 0.68 11.88 -10.35
N ALA A 177 1.55 12.86 -10.13
CA ALA A 177 1.45 13.80 -9.02
C ALA A 177 0.18 14.66 -9.13
N ARG A 178 -0.17 15.13 -10.34
CA ARG A 178 -1.44 15.82 -10.58
C ARG A 178 -2.65 14.91 -10.34
N GLU A 179 -2.61 13.66 -10.83
CA GLU A 179 -3.66 12.67 -10.57
C GLU A 179 -3.84 12.41 -9.06
N LEU A 180 -2.74 12.32 -8.30
CA LEU A 180 -2.79 12.19 -6.84
C LEU A 180 -3.44 13.41 -6.19
N LEU A 181 -3.06 14.62 -6.59
CA LEU A 181 -3.68 15.85 -6.08
C LEU A 181 -5.18 15.89 -6.37
N GLU A 182 -5.60 15.51 -7.58
CA GLU A 182 -7.01 15.43 -7.97
C GLU A 182 -7.78 14.45 -7.08
N VAL A 183 -7.20 13.29 -6.75
CA VAL A 183 -7.80 12.31 -5.84
C VAL A 183 -7.91 12.88 -4.42
N LEU A 184 -6.86 13.53 -3.92
CA LEU A 184 -6.87 14.15 -2.60
C LEU A 184 -7.89 15.30 -2.50
N LEU A 185 -8.04 16.11 -3.55
CA LEU A 185 -9.04 17.16 -3.64
C LEU A 185 -10.46 16.59 -3.73
N ARG A 186 -10.67 15.56 -4.57
CA ARG A 186 -11.98 14.89 -4.74
C ARG A 186 -12.54 14.37 -3.42
N TYR A 187 -11.65 13.83 -2.57
CA TYR A 187 -12.03 13.32 -1.26
C TYR A 187 -11.84 14.33 -0.14
N ASP A 188 -11.47 15.58 -0.43
CA ASP A 188 -11.25 16.67 0.53
C ASP A 188 -10.18 16.36 1.61
N TYR A 189 -9.17 15.55 1.30
CA TYR A 189 -7.98 15.39 2.15
C TYR A 189 -7.14 16.65 2.16
N VAL A 190 -7.12 17.34 1.02
CA VAL A 190 -6.62 18.70 0.87
C VAL A 190 -7.78 19.56 0.38
N SER A 191 -7.79 20.84 0.76
CA SER A 191 -8.85 21.77 0.34
C SER A 191 -8.25 23.00 -0.32
N GLU A 192 -8.92 23.50 -1.34
CA GLU A 192 -8.60 24.82 -1.92
C GLU A 192 -8.90 25.94 -0.91
N ASN A 193 -9.90 25.72 -0.05
CA ASN A 193 -10.31 26.64 0.98
C ASN A 193 -9.85 26.13 2.35
N ARG A 194 -8.70 26.63 2.85
CA ARG A 194 -8.04 26.24 4.11
C ARG A 194 -8.94 26.25 5.38
N SER A 195 -10.17 26.78 5.28
CA SER A 195 -11.19 26.77 6.32
C SER A 195 -12.11 25.53 6.32
N ALA A 196 -12.01 24.64 5.32
CA ALA A 196 -12.81 23.43 5.26
C ALA A 196 -12.34 22.42 6.32
N ARG A 197 -13.30 21.89 7.09
CA ARG A 197 -13.07 20.76 8.01
C ARG A 197 -12.40 19.63 7.22
N SER A 198 -11.31 19.05 7.70
CA SER A 198 -10.60 17.99 6.96
C SER A 198 -11.54 16.79 6.69
N ARG A 199 -11.40 16.10 5.56
CA ARG A 199 -12.11 14.83 5.30
C ARG A 199 -12.00 13.87 6.48
N VAL A 200 -10.81 13.81 7.07
CA VAL A 200 -10.48 12.96 8.19
C VAL A 200 -11.41 13.23 9.39
N MET A 201 -11.63 14.49 9.74
CA MET A 201 -12.58 14.86 10.80
C MET A 201 -14.03 14.45 10.48
N ARG A 202 -14.46 14.55 9.21
CA ARG A 202 -15.81 14.11 8.82
C ARG A 202 -15.97 12.59 8.94
N VAL A 203 -14.92 11.85 8.58
CA VAL A 203 -14.87 10.39 8.75
C VAL A 203 -14.93 10.04 10.24
N GLN A 204 -14.12 10.68 11.08
CA GLN A 204 -14.15 10.50 12.53
C GLN A 204 -15.51 10.81 13.15
N GLU A 205 -16.16 11.92 12.77
CA GLU A 205 -17.48 12.27 13.28
C GLU A 205 -18.55 11.25 12.89
N LYS A 206 -18.52 10.75 11.64
CA LYS A 206 -19.40 9.65 11.21
C LYS A 206 -19.18 8.41 12.08
N PHE A 207 -17.92 8.08 12.39
CA PHE A 207 -17.57 6.97 13.27
C PHE A 207 -18.08 7.18 14.70
N SER A 208 -17.91 8.36 15.29
CA SER A 208 -18.43 8.65 16.63
C SER A 208 -19.97 8.55 16.69
N GLN A 209 -20.67 8.98 15.64
CA GLN A 209 -22.13 8.82 15.53
C GLN A 209 -22.55 7.36 15.34
N MET A 210 -21.71 6.56 14.67
CA MET A 210 -21.92 5.11 14.55
C MET A 210 -21.65 4.41 15.86
N ASP A 211 -20.66 4.82 16.64
CA ASP A 211 -20.37 4.24 17.95
C ASP A 211 -21.58 4.32 18.88
N THR A 212 -22.29 5.46 18.86
CA THR A 212 -23.56 5.65 19.58
C THR A 212 -24.69 4.73 19.09
N LYS A 213 -24.63 4.28 17.83
CA LYS A 213 -25.56 3.30 17.25
C LYS A 213 -25.09 1.87 17.50
N LEU A 214 -23.78 1.59 17.48
CA LEU A 214 -23.17 0.27 17.65
C LEU A 214 -23.23 -0.19 19.10
N THR A 215 -23.10 0.72 20.08
CA THR A 215 -23.41 0.43 21.49
C THR A 215 -24.87 -0.04 21.70
N ARG A 216 -25.78 0.32 20.78
CA ARG A 216 -27.19 -0.14 20.80
C ARG A 216 -27.44 -1.38 19.97
N VAL A 217 -26.53 -1.74 19.08
CA VAL A 217 -26.66 -2.88 18.18
C VAL A 217 -25.99 -4.08 18.83
N SER A 218 -26.80 -4.89 19.52
CA SER A 218 -26.49 -6.23 19.98
C SER A 218 -26.01 -7.19 18.88
N SER A 219 -25.98 -6.79 17.60
CA SER A 219 -25.53 -7.62 16.49
C SER A 219 -24.00 -7.70 16.33
N TRP A 220 -23.22 -6.84 17.01
CA TRP A 220 -21.78 -7.11 17.19
C TRP A 220 -21.56 -8.35 18.07
N ARG A 221 -22.44 -8.53 19.06
CA ARG A 221 -22.49 -9.68 19.97
C ARG A 221 -23.27 -10.83 19.33
N GLY A 222 -22.79 -11.33 18.19
CA GLY A 222 -23.15 -12.67 17.73
C GLY A 222 -22.65 -13.75 18.71
N ARG A 223 -22.50 -15.01 18.25
CA ARG A 223 -21.95 -16.11 19.09
C ARG A 223 -20.57 -15.82 19.69
N GLU A 224 -19.84 -14.83 19.15
CA GLU A 224 -18.56 -14.35 19.66
C GLU A 224 -18.81 -13.22 20.66
N SER A 225 -18.49 -13.48 21.92
CA SER A 225 -18.87 -12.65 23.06
C SER A 225 -18.07 -11.35 23.21
N SER A 226 -17.06 -11.08 22.37
CA SER A 226 -16.20 -9.89 22.44
C SER A 226 -15.62 -9.48 21.07
N ALA A 227 -15.26 -8.20 20.91
CA ALA A 227 -14.60 -7.68 19.71
C ALA A 227 -13.28 -8.41 19.41
N ARG A 228 -12.55 -8.80 20.46
CA ARG A 228 -11.36 -9.64 20.38
C ARG A 228 -11.62 -10.96 19.66
N ALA A 229 -12.70 -11.66 20.02
CA ALA A 229 -13.06 -12.94 19.39
C ALA A 229 -13.39 -12.75 17.90
N PHE A 230 -14.09 -11.67 17.56
CA PHE A 230 -14.40 -11.31 16.17
C PHE A 230 -13.15 -11.05 15.32
N PHE A 231 -12.23 -10.21 15.78
CA PHE A 231 -11.02 -9.94 15.01
C PHE A 231 -10.12 -11.16 14.91
N LYS A 232 -10.03 -11.94 15.99
CA LYS A 232 -9.32 -13.22 15.99
C LYS A 232 -9.91 -14.20 14.98
N SER A 233 -11.23 -14.35 14.90
CA SER A 233 -11.87 -15.25 13.95
C SER A 233 -11.64 -14.82 12.51
N LYS A 234 -11.66 -13.50 12.23
CA LYS A 234 -11.33 -12.94 10.90
C LYS A 234 -9.89 -13.18 10.48
N ILE A 235 -8.93 -13.08 11.40
CA ILE A 235 -7.53 -13.43 11.13
C ILE A 235 -7.41 -14.93 10.82
N LEU A 236 -8.07 -15.79 11.60
CA LEU A 236 -8.03 -17.24 11.40
C LEU A 236 -8.69 -17.68 10.10
N GLU A 237 -9.75 -17.00 9.65
CA GLU A 237 -10.37 -17.20 8.33
C GLU A 237 -9.37 -16.91 7.20
N GLU A 238 -8.70 -15.75 7.24
CA GLU A 238 -7.70 -15.39 6.23
C GLU A 238 -6.50 -16.35 6.21
N ILE A 239 -6.02 -16.79 7.37
CA ILE A 239 -4.93 -17.78 7.47
C ILE A 239 -5.35 -19.08 6.79
N LYS A 240 -6.58 -19.53 7.03
CA LYS A 240 -7.11 -20.76 6.44
C LYS A 240 -7.24 -20.63 4.93
N ASP A 241 -7.75 -19.51 4.43
CA ASP A 241 -7.92 -19.28 2.99
C ASP A 241 -6.56 -19.23 2.30
N LEU A 242 -5.58 -18.50 2.86
CA LEU A 242 -4.22 -18.44 2.31
C LEU A 242 -3.50 -19.80 2.36
N ASP A 243 -3.65 -20.56 3.44
CA ASP A 243 -3.10 -21.92 3.54
C ASP A 243 -3.72 -22.85 2.49
N GLY A 244 -5.02 -22.70 2.24
CA GLY A 244 -5.73 -23.38 1.15
C GLY A 244 -5.17 -23.01 -0.22
N ASP A 245 -5.08 -21.71 -0.54
CA ASP A 245 -4.56 -21.21 -1.82
C ASP A 245 -3.12 -21.70 -2.11
N ILE A 246 -2.27 -21.76 -1.08
CA ILE A 246 -0.89 -22.28 -1.19
C ILE A 246 -0.90 -23.78 -1.48
N LYS A 247 -1.73 -24.56 -0.78
CA LYS A 247 -1.85 -26.02 -0.98
C LYS A 247 -2.42 -26.37 -2.35
N ASP A 248 -3.40 -25.60 -2.80
CA ASP A 248 -4.08 -25.76 -4.08
C ASP A 248 -3.30 -25.13 -5.25
N ARG A 249 -2.10 -24.58 -5.00
CA ARG A 249 -1.21 -23.98 -6.01
C ARG A 249 -1.89 -22.87 -6.82
N VAL A 250 -2.74 -22.07 -6.19
CA VAL A 250 -3.47 -20.96 -6.83
C VAL A 250 -2.52 -19.92 -7.46
N PHE A 251 -1.27 -19.85 -7.00
CA PHE A 251 -0.24 -18.92 -7.48
C PHE A 251 0.73 -19.55 -8.50
N ASP A 252 0.45 -20.74 -9.03
CA ASP A 252 1.26 -21.38 -10.09
C ASP A 252 0.91 -20.79 -11.46
N SER A 253 1.58 -19.69 -11.84
CA SER A 253 1.32 -18.97 -13.09
C SER A 253 2.61 -18.41 -13.69
N ASP A 254 2.76 -18.56 -15.01
CA ASP A 254 3.85 -17.95 -15.79
C ASP A 254 3.72 -16.41 -15.84
N ALA A 255 2.50 -15.88 -15.70
CA ALA A 255 2.28 -14.44 -15.61
C ALA A 255 2.65 -13.93 -14.20
N ILE A 256 3.63 -13.02 -14.11
CA ILE A 256 4.15 -12.45 -12.86
C ILE A 256 3.05 -11.88 -11.96
N GLU A 257 2.07 -11.18 -12.53
CA GLU A 257 0.96 -10.57 -11.80
C GLU A 257 0.04 -11.59 -11.11
N GLU A 258 -0.21 -12.73 -11.78
CA GLU A 258 -1.12 -13.77 -11.28
C GLU A 258 -0.42 -14.83 -10.41
N GLY A 259 0.90 -14.99 -10.55
CA GLY A 259 1.72 -15.89 -9.75
C GLY A 259 2.40 -15.17 -8.58
N LEU A 260 3.66 -14.79 -8.80
CA LEU A 260 4.56 -14.24 -7.77
C LEU A 260 3.98 -12.98 -7.08
N HIS A 261 3.40 -12.05 -7.84
CA HIS A 261 2.85 -10.83 -7.28
C HIS A 261 1.58 -11.10 -6.46
N LYS A 262 0.71 -11.99 -6.94
CA LYS A 262 -0.50 -12.38 -6.20
C LYS A 262 -0.14 -13.07 -4.88
N LEU A 263 0.85 -13.97 -4.87
CA LEU A 263 1.38 -14.58 -3.65
C LEU A 263 1.90 -13.51 -2.67
N ARG A 264 2.71 -12.55 -3.14
CA ARG A 264 3.18 -11.40 -2.33
C ARG A 264 2.01 -10.61 -1.75
N ARG A 265 1.00 -10.28 -2.58
CA ARG A 265 -0.18 -9.51 -2.18
C ARG A 265 -0.97 -10.24 -1.10
N SER A 266 -1.16 -11.56 -1.20
CA SER A 266 -1.89 -12.33 -0.19
C SER A 266 -1.12 -12.43 1.13
N LEU A 267 0.19 -12.73 1.10
CA LEU A 267 1.05 -12.76 2.29
C LEU A 267 1.12 -11.39 2.99
N ARG A 268 1.35 -10.32 2.21
CA ARG A 268 1.38 -8.94 2.70
C ARG A 268 0.02 -8.53 3.25
N GLY A 269 -1.06 -8.94 2.58
CA GLY A 269 -2.43 -8.74 3.03
C GLY A 269 -2.60 -9.25 4.46
N LEU A 270 -2.31 -10.53 4.71
CA LEU A 270 -2.40 -11.13 6.04
C LEU A 270 -1.60 -10.36 7.11
N LEU A 271 -0.37 -9.92 6.82
CA LEU A 271 0.43 -9.12 7.74
C LEU A 271 -0.20 -7.75 8.03
N ILE A 272 -0.67 -7.04 6.99
CA ILE A 272 -1.38 -5.76 7.14
C ILE A 272 -2.63 -5.96 7.99
N ARG A 273 -3.36 -7.06 7.80
CA ARG A 273 -4.56 -7.37 8.61
C ARG A 273 -4.22 -7.44 10.10
N MET A 274 -3.10 -8.06 10.45
CA MET A 274 -2.64 -8.15 11.83
C MET A 274 -2.19 -6.78 12.37
N VAL A 275 -1.44 -6.01 11.57
CA VAL A 275 -0.92 -4.69 11.96
C VAL A 275 -1.99 -3.60 12.00
N ALA A 276 -3.03 -3.69 11.19
CA ALA A 276 -4.13 -2.74 11.23
C ALA A 276 -4.91 -2.77 12.56
N LEU A 277 -4.80 -3.87 13.31
CA LEU A 277 -5.31 -4.02 14.68
C LEU A 277 -4.32 -3.52 15.74
N ASN A 278 -3.33 -2.72 15.36
CA ASN A 278 -2.38 -2.11 16.29
C ASN A 278 -3.12 -1.47 17.48
N GLY A 279 -2.61 -1.67 18.69
CA GLY A 279 -3.32 -1.32 19.93
C GLY A 279 -4.19 -2.45 20.50
N MET A 280 -4.70 -3.38 19.68
CA MET A 280 -5.43 -4.60 20.12
C MET A 280 -4.60 -5.88 20.08
N VAL A 281 -3.50 -5.88 19.35
CA VAL A 281 -2.59 -7.02 19.20
C VAL A 281 -1.29 -6.78 19.97
N GLN A 282 -0.65 -7.86 20.39
CA GLN A 282 0.71 -7.83 20.95
C GLN A 282 1.55 -8.90 20.28
N ARG A 283 2.80 -8.57 19.96
CA ARG A 283 3.76 -9.53 19.41
C ARG A 283 4.44 -10.31 20.55
N ASN A 284 4.45 -11.63 20.46
CA ASN A 284 5.26 -12.50 21.31
C ASN A 284 6.50 -12.97 20.55
N ASP A 285 7.62 -12.29 20.77
CA ASP A 285 8.90 -12.57 20.11
C ASP A 285 9.55 -13.88 20.61
N ASN A 286 9.09 -14.39 21.75
CA ASN A 286 9.54 -15.65 22.36
C ASN A 286 8.60 -16.83 22.05
N ALA A 287 7.70 -16.69 21.08
CA ALA A 287 6.80 -17.77 20.70
C ALA A 287 7.59 -19.02 20.27
N GLN A 288 7.23 -20.17 20.83
CA GLN A 288 7.93 -21.42 20.54
C GLN A 288 7.75 -21.80 19.07
N LEU A 289 8.86 -22.19 18.44
CA LEU A 289 8.88 -22.68 17.06
C LEU A 289 9.10 -24.19 17.06
N SER A 290 8.45 -24.88 16.12
CA SER A 290 8.82 -26.26 15.83
C SER A 290 10.28 -26.32 15.34
N PRO A 291 10.98 -27.47 15.50
CA PRO A 291 12.38 -27.58 15.04
C PRO A 291 12.58 -27.31 13.54
N LYS A 292 11.53 -27.51 12.72
CA LYS A 292 11.58 -27.20 11.29
C LYS A 292 11.50 -25.69 11.04
N ILE A 293 10.55 -25.00 11.68
CA ILE A 293 10.37 -23.55 11.56
C ILE A 293 11.57 -22.82 12.16
N SER A 294 12.08 -23.27 13.32
CA SER A 294 13.27 -22.69 13.97
C SER A 294 14.51 -22.72 13.07
N ARG A 295 14.77 -23.85 12.40
CA ARG A 295 15.88 -23.95 11.43
C ARG A 295 15.71 -22.99 10.26
N TRP A 296 14.49 -22.83 9.75
CA TRP A 296 14.24 -21.92 8.63
C TRP A 296 14.36 -20.45 9.06
N PHE A 297 13.79 -20.08 10.21
CA PHE A 297 13.95 -18.77 10.82
C PHE A 297 15.44 -18.40 10.97
N GLY A 298 16.26 -19.33 11.49
CA GLY A 298 17.70 -19.13 11.62
C GLY A 298 18.41 -18.89 10.28
N LYS A 299 17.99 -19.59 9.20
CA LYS A 299 18.52 -19.34 7.85
C LYS A 299 18.16 -17.94 7.36
N LEU A 300 16.90 -17.54 7.48
CA LEU A 300 16.44 -16.21 7.08
C LEU A 300 17.14 -15.11 7.87
N GLN A 301 17.30 -15.29 9.18
CA GLN A 301 17.98 -14.34 10.04
C GLN A 301 19.47 -14.21 9.69
N ALA A 302 20.13 -15.32 9.30
CA ALA A 302 21.53 -15.30 8.88
C ALA A 302 21.74 -14.66 7.50
N SER A 303 20.75 -14.71 6.61
CA SER A 303 20.80 -14.04 5.29
C SER A 303 20.35 -12.58 5.33
N SER A 304 19.69 -12.15 6.40
CA SER A 304 19.22 -10.76 6.56
C SER A 304 20.33 -9.86 7.11
N SER A 305 20.46 -8.65 6.57
CA SER A 305 21.36 -7.62 7.09
C SER A 305 20.87 -6.95 8.37
N ALA A 306 19.60 -7.14 8.71
CA ALA A 306 18.94 -6.58 9.90
C ALA A 306 18.17 -7.66 10.69
N SER A 307 17.74 -7.33 11.91
CA SER A 307 16.83 -8.18 12.66
C SER A 307 15.53 -8.37 11.89
N LEU A 308 15.05 -9.62 11.78
CA LEU A 308 13.77 -9.88 11.12
C LEU A 308 12.59 -9.20 11.85
N PHE A 309 12.77 -8.88 13.13
CA PHE A 309 11.77 -8.19 13.96
C PHE A 309 11.64 -6.69 13.69
N ASP A 310 12.61 -6.09 12.99
CA ASP A 310 12.63 -4.65 12.66
C ASP A 310 11.83 -4.34 11.39
N SER A 311 11.24 -5.36 10.76
CA SER A 311 10.46 -5.18 9.54
C SER A 311 9.24 -4.27 9.75
N LYS A 312 9.09 -3.28 8.85
CA LYS A 312 7.95 -2.34 8.85
C LYS A 312 6.58 -3.01 8.75
N TYR A 313 6.53 -4.26 8.28
CA TYR A 313 5.31 -5.05 8.13
C TYR A 313 4.81 -5.68 9.44
N ILE A 314 5.61 -5.66 10.51
CA ILE A 314 5.27 -6.30 11.80
C ILE A 314 5.56 -5.40 13.00
N ARG A 315 5.72 -4.09 12.74
CA ARG A 315 5.89 -3.08 13.79
C ARG A 315 4.52 -2.84 14.44
N LEU A 316 4.46 -3.07 15.74
CA LEU A 316 3.29 -2.90 16.58
C LEU A 316 3.68 -2.02 17.76
N ASP A 317 2.79 -1.13 18.16
CA ASP A 317 2.97 -0.33 19.36
C ASP A 317 2.57 -1.14 20.59
N GLU A 318 2.97 -0.66 21.77
CA GLU A 318 2.53 -1.27 23.02
C GLU A 318 1.00 -1.19 23.15
N THR A 319 0.39 -2.35 23.36
CA THR A 319 -1.04 -2.44 23.58
C THR A 319 -1.41 -1.92 24.96
N LYS A 320 -2.55 -1.22 25.03
CA LYS A 320 -3.16 -0.78 26.29
C LYS A 320 -4.37 -1.61 26.67
N VAL A 321 -4.77 -2.57 25.83
CA VAL A 321 -5.88 -3.45 26.16
C VAL A 321 -5.43 -4.50 27.17
N LYS A 322 -6.30 -4.81 28.13
CA LYS A 322 -6.01 -5.79 29.18
C LYS A 322 -5.75 -7.19 28.63
N GLU A 323 -6.43 -7.55 27.54
CA GLU A 323 -6.34 -8.87 26.92
C GLU A 323 -6.11 -8.76 25.40
N PRO A 324 -4.85 -8.53 24.97
CA PRO A 324 -4.55 -8.42 23.56
C PRO A 324 -4.70 -9.76 22.83
N ILE A 325 -4.82 -9.69 21.51
CA ILE A 325 -4.58 -10.84 20.65
C ILE A 325 -3.06 -11.03 20.56
N VAL A 326 -2.56 -12.13 21.09
CA VAL A 326 -1.13 -12.44 21.06
C VAL A 326 -0.79 -13.06 19.72
N LEU A 327 0.11 -12.42 18.98
CA LEU A 327 0.58 -12.88 17.68
C LEU A 327 1.98 -13.47 17.82
N PRO A 328 2.27 -14.62 17.20
CA PRO A 328 3.57 -15.28 17.31
C PRO A 328 4.62 -14.56 16.46
N GLY A 329 5.47 -13.75 17.10
CA GLY A 329 6.42 -12.85 16.46
C GLY A 329 7.31 -13.53 15.41
N PRO A 330 7.97 -14.66 15.70
CA PRO A 330 8.83 -15.33 14.73
C PRO A 330 8.08 -15.79 13.46
N HIS A 331 6.82 -16.22 13.56
CA HIS A 331 6.04 -16.60 12.38
C HIS A 331 5.74 -15.38 11.51
N MET A 332 5.32 -14.27 12.13
CA MET A 332 5.10 -13.01 11.41
C MET A 332 6.38 -12.52 10.74
N ALA A 333 7.52 -12.61 11.42
CA ALA A 333 8.82 -12.21 10.90
C ALA A 333 9.25 -13.03 9.67
N ILE A 334 9.00 -14.35 9.67
CA ILE A 334 9.21 -15.20 8.48
C ILE A 334 8.36 -14.71 7.31
N LEU A 335 7.06 -14.50 7.53
CA LEU A 335 6.18 -14.04 6.45
C LEU A 335 6.58 -12.65 5.94
N ALA A 336 6.96 -11.75 6.84
CA ALA A 336 7.41 -10.41 6.48
C ALA A 336 8.68 -10.45 5.63
N GLU A 337 9.60 -11.36 5.95
CA GLU A 337 10.83 -11.56 5.17
C GLU A 337 10.54 -12.17 3.80
N ILE A 338 9.63 -13.13 3.69
CA ILE A 338 9.20 -13.67 2.39
C ILE A 338 8.54 -12.58 1.53
N VAL A 339 7.68 -11.74 2.13
CA VAL A 339 7.07 -10.59 1.42
C VAL A 339 8.14 -9.62 0.92
N ARG A 340 9.19 -9.39 1.70
CA ARG A 340 10.33 -8.56 1.32
C ARG A 340 11.11 -9.19 0.18
N LEU A 341 11.52 -10.46 0.29
CA LEU A 341 12.30 -11.17 -0.72
C LEU A 341 11.56 -11.28 -2.06
N ILE A 342 10.27 -11.62 -2.04
CA ILE A 342 9.43 -11.61 -3.25
C ILE A 342 9.34 -10.17 -3.80
N GLY A 343 9.26 -9.18 -2.91
CA GLY A 343 9.26 -7.78 -3.26
C GLY A 343 10.50 -7.38 -4.04
N ASP A 344 11.69 -7.66 -3.52
CA ASP A 344 12.95 -7.33 -4.19
C ASP A 344 13.02 -7.91 -5.61
N GLN A 345 12.62 -9.17 -5.79
CA GLN A 345 12.58 -9.83 -7.11
C GLN A 345 11.58 -9.18 -8.07
N LYS A 346 10.40 -8.81 -7.57
CA LYS A 346 9.34 -8.18 -8.35
C LYS A 346 9.68 -6.73 -8.69
N ASP A 347 10.27 -6.00 -7.76
CA ASP A 347 10.59 -4.58 -7.91
C ASP A 347 11.74 -4.42 -8.94
N VAL A 348 12.72 -5.34 -9.00
CA VAL A 348 13.71 -5.39 -10.09
C VAL A 348 13.05 -5.61 -11.45
N ALA A 349 12.19 -6.62 -11.57
CA ALA A 349 11.51 -6.91 -12.83
C ALA A 349 10.58 -5.77 -13.29
N GLU A 350 9.85 -5.14 -12.37
CA GLU A 350 8.96 -4.00 -12.65
C GLU A 350 9.76 -2.80 -13.17
N VAL A 351 10.90 -2.47 -12.54
CA VAL A 351 11.79 -1.39 -13.00
C VAL A 351 12.30 -1.65 -14.41
N GLU A 352 12.74 -2.87 -14.71
CA GLU A 352 13.25 -3.22 -16.05
C GLU A 352 12.16 -3.07 -17.13
N ILE A 353 10.96 -3.60 -16.87
CA ILE A 353 9.81 -3.53 -17.80
C ILE A 353 9.45 -2.06 -18.07
N GLU A 354 9.28 -1.26 -17.02
CA GLU A 354 8.85 0.14 -17.12
C GLU A 354 9.92 1.03 -17.79
N LEU A 355 11.21 0.79 -17.51
CA LEU A 355 12.30 1.47 -18.22
C LEU A 355 12.32 1.11 -19.71
N PHE A 356 12.00 -0.14 -20.05
CA PHE A 356 11.91 -0.57 -21.44
C PHE A 356 10.72 0.08 -22.18
N GLU A 357 9.58 0.21 -21.50
CA GLU A 357 8.42 0.95 -22.02
C GLU A 357 8.78 2.42 -22.25
N ALA A 358 9.44 3.06 -21.27
CA ALA A 358 9.92 4.44 -21.40
C ALA A 358 10.87 4.62 -22.60
N TYR A 359 11.83 3.69 -22.78
CA TYR A 359 12.71 3.67 -23.95
C TYR A 359 11.91 3.57 -25.26
N SER A 360 10.93 2.67 -25.32
CA SER A 360 10.10 2.45 -26.49
C SER A 360 9.30 3.71 -26.87
N GLU A 361 8.77 4.43 -25.89
CA GLU A 361 8.08 5.71 -26.10
C GLU A 361 9.03 6.82 -26.57
N VAL A 362 10.20 6.96 -25.95
CA VAL A 362 11.21 7.94 -26.36
C VAL A 362 11.67 7.70 -27.80
N ARG A 363 11.98 6.45 -28.16
CA ARG A 363 12.41 6.09 -29.52
C ARG A 363 11.33 6.42 -30.55
N ARG A 364 10.06 6.11 -30.23
CA ARG A 364 8.92 6.41 -31.10
C ARG A 364 8.80 7.91 -31.36
N ASN A 365 8.98 8.73 -30.31
CA ASN A 365 8.86 10.18 -30.39
C ASN A 365 10.03 10.83 -31.14
N GLN A 366 11.25 10.31 -31.00
CA GLN A 366 12.44 10.86 -31.67
C GLN A 366 12.58 10.42 -33.15
N ARG A 367 11.79 9.44 -33.61
CA ARG A 367 11.87 8.85 -34.96
C ARG A 367 13.28 8.35 -35.32
N VAL A 368 14.11 8.02 -34.32
CA VAL A 368 15.46 7.54 -34.53
C VAL A 368 15.40 6.05 -34.91
N PRO A 369 15.96 5.64 -36.07
CA PRO A 369 16.22 4.23 -36.32
C PRO A 369 17.26 3.75 -35.32
N GLY A 370 16.88 2.78 -34.51
CA GLY A 370 17.72 2.20 -33.46
C GLY A 370 17.32 0.76 -33.21
N PRO A 371 18.10 0.03 -32.40
CA PRO A 371 17.78 -1.36 -32.09
C PRO A 371 16.34 -1.46 -31.56
N THR A 372 15.58 -2.37 -32.14
CA THR A 372 14.27 -2.78 -31.66
C THR A 372 14.40 -3.47 -30.29
N ALA A 373 13.27 -3.69 -29.60
CA ALA A 373 13.24 -4.53 -28.41
C ALA A 373 13.93 -5.89 -28.63
N ASN A 374 13.79 -6.41 -29.85
CA ASN A 374 14.39 -7.67 -30.29
C ASN A 374 15.91 -7.54 -30.54
N ASP A 375 16.40 -6.38 -30.97
CA ASP A 375 17.81 -6.16 -31.29
C ASP A 375 18.67 -5.93 -30.05
N LEU A 376 18.05 -5.54 -28.93
CA LEU A 376 18.76 -5.39 -27.66
C LEU A 376 19.10 -6.73 -27.01
N ASP A 377 18.57 -7.86 -27.51
CA ASP A 377 18.62 -9.20 -26.86
C ASP A 377 18.21 -9.16 -25.36
N LEU A 378 17.68 -8.03 -24.89
CA LEU A 378 17.26 -7.80 -23.52
C LEU A 378 16.01 -8.61 -23.22
N GLY A 379 15.18 -8.90 -24.23
CA GLY A 379 14.07 -9.86 -24.09
C GLY A 379 14.49 -11.32 -23.89
N ARG A 380 15.80 -11.66 -23.96
CA ARG A 380 16.35 -13.00 -23.69
C ARG A 380 17.48 -13.01 -22.66
N GLN A 381 18.16 -11.88 -22.43
CA GLN A 381 19.15 -11.68 -21.37
C GLN A 381 18.55 -11.15 -20.07
N HIS A 382 17.22 -10.97 -19.98
CA HIS A 382 16.57 -11.20 -18.71
C HIS A 382 17.16 -12.51 -18.18
N GLN A 383 17.71 -12.50 -16.96
CA GLN A 383 17.35 -13.64 -16.14
C GLN A 383 15.83 -13.62 -16.22
N ILE A 384 15.24 -14.44 -17.09
CA ILE A 384 13.83 -14.79 -16.99
C ILE A 384 13.85 -15.51 -15.66
N THR A 385 13.81 -14.71 -14.61
CA THR A 385 13.59 -15.10 -13.26
C THR A 385 12.29 -15.82 -13.42
N ASP A 386 12.36 -17.14 -13.39
CA ASP A 386 11.22 -17.98 -13.62
C ASP A 386 10.29 -17.71 -12.43
N HIS A 387 9.46 -16.67 -12.57
CA HIS A 387 8.68 -16.10 -11.48
C HIS A 387 7.69 -17.14 -10.97
N ARG A 388 7.29 -18.05 -11.86
CA ARG A 388 6.56 -19.26 -11.53
C ARG A 388 7.41 -20.19 -10.67
N ALA A 389 8.65 -20.52 -11.06
CA ALA A 389 9.55 -21.33 -10.23
C ALA A 389 9.82 -20.69 -8.86
N ILE A 390 10.01 -19.36 -8.78
CA ILE A 390 10.18 -18.65 -7.51
C ILE A 390 8.91 -18.72 -6.66
N ALA A 391 7.74 -18.46 -7.26
CA ALA A 391 6.47 -18.57 -6.54
C ALA A 391 6.27 -20.00 -6.02
N ASN A 392 6.58 -21.00 -6.85
CA ASN A 392 6.54 -22.41 -6.47
C ASN A 392 7.53 -22.73 -5.34
N GLU A 393 8.75 -22.22 -5.39
CA GLU A 393 9.74 -22.39 -4.34
C GLU A 393 9.22 -21.85 -3.00
N TYR A 394 8.67 -20.63 -2.97
CA TYR A 394 8.11 -20.07 -1.74
C TYR A 394 6.87 -20.84 -1.27
N MET A 395 5.97 -21.24 -2.17
CA MET A 395 4.84 -22.10 -1.80
C MET A 395 5.30 -23.43 -1.19
N ASP A 396 6.33 -24.05 -1.77
CA ASP A 396 6.94 -25.28 -1.25
C ASP A 396 7.59 -25.09 0.11
N GLN A 397 8.30 -23.98 0.31
CA GLN A 397 8.87 -23.62 1.61
C GLN A 397 7.76 -23.39 2.66
N LEU A 398 6.73 -22.61 2.33
CA LEU A 398 5.59 -22.32 3.22
C LEU A 398 4.82 -23.60 3.59
N ASN A 399 4.50 -24.44 2.61
CA ASN A 399 3.77 -25.68 2.82
C ASN A 399 4.61 -26.71 3.59
N SER A 400 5.87 -26.89 3.21
CA SER A 400 6.73 -27.87 3.86
C SER A 400 7.00 -27.49 5.32
N THR A 401 7.23 -26.20 5.62
CA THR A 401 7.46 -25.73 6.99
C THR A 401 6.20 -25.63 7.83
N LYS A 402 5.02 -25.64 7.18
CA LYS A 402 3.71 -25.45 7.81
C LYS A 402 3.62 -24.13 8.58
N VAL A 403 4.34 -23.09 8.16
CA VAL A 403 4.40 -21.83 8.92
C VAL A 403 3.04 -21.11 8.97
N ILE A 404 2.22 -21.20 7.92
CA ILE A 404 0.89 -20.58 7.87
C ILE A 404 -0.09 -21.33 8.81
N GLU A 405 -0.09 -22.66 8.74
CA GLU A 405 -0.86 -23.52 9.65
C GLU A 405 -0.47 -23.27 11.12
N ALA A 406 0.84 -23.27 11.43
CA ALA A 406 1.37 -23.02 12.76
C ALA A 406 1.08 -21.61 13.28
N LEU A 407 1.05 -20.60 12.40
CA LEU A 407 0.60 -19.25 12.73
C LEU A 407 -0.86 -19.26 13.19
N GLY A 408 -1.73 -19.99 12.49
CA GLY A 408 -3.13 -20.16 12.88
C GLY A 408 -3.29 -20.88 14.21
N GLU A 409 -2.52 -21.95 14.45
CA GLU A 409 -2.51 -22.68 15.72
C GLU A 409 -2.03 -21.82 16.90
N ALA A 410 -0.98 -21.03 16.71
CA ALA A 410 -0.44 -20.16 17.75
C ALA A 410 -1.34 -18.96 18.10
N ILE A 411 -2.25 -18.57 17.19
CA ILE A 411 -3.24 -17.51 17.46
C ILE A 411 -4.46 -18.08 18.20
N ARG A 412 -4.83 -19.35 17.98
CA ARG A 412 -5.94 -20.03 18.67
C ARG A 412 -5.67 -20.14 20.17
#